data_AF-X6NNU1-F1
#
_entry.id   AF-X6NNU1-F1
#
_cell.length_a   1.000
_cell.length_b   1.000
_cell.length_c   1.000
_cell.angle_alpha   90.00
_cell.angle_beta   90.00
_cell.angle_gamma   90.00
#
_symmetry.space_group_name_H-M   'P 1'
#
loop_
_entity.id
_entity.type
_entity.pdbx_description
1 polymer ?
#
loop_
_entity_poly.entity_id
_entity_poly.type
_entity_poly.pdbx_seq_one_letter_code
_entity_poly.pdbx_strand_id
1 'polypeptide(L)'
;MCREIVAHDPDLVLLTGDYYTGEANKDGLLQEGLSPLEEISSRCYACLGNHDMESMEVIKRCERELQAVGIRLLRDESCVHTLKDKKIHIIGFDYVSFKNPERGQRILKLLEKNPLPSDCYPKRIGFVFAISSFFLLLLSH
;
A
#
# COMPACT_ATOMS: atom_id res chain seq x y z
N MET A 1 -15.63 9.43 4.02
CA MET A 1 -14.22 8.99 4.11
C MET A 1 -13.32 9.59 3.03
N CYS A 2 -13.27 9.10 1.77
CA CYS A 2 -12.26 9.58 0.78
C CYS A 2 -12.30 11.10 0.55
N ARG A 3 -13.50 11.70 0.42
CA ARG A 3 -13.65 13.17 0.31
C ARG A 3 -13.15 13.92 1.55
N GLU A 4 -13.31 13.34 2.74
CA GLU A 4 -12.81 13.94 3.98
C GLU A 4 -11.28 13.84 4.06
N ILE A 5 -10.70 12.72 3.62
CA ILE A 5 -9.24 12.56 3.49
C ILE A 5 -8.70 13.65 2.56
N VAL A 6 -9.31 13.87 1.40
CA VAL A 6 -8.91 14.93 0.46
C VAL A 6 -9.00 16.31 1.13
N ALA A 7 -10.10 16.60 1.83
CA ALA A 7 -10.29 17.89 2.51
C ALA A 7 -9.25 18.16 3.62
N HIS A 8 -8.67 17.12 4.20
CA HIS A 8 -7.57 17.24 5.18
C HIS A 8 -6.19 17.47 4.55
N ASP A 9 -6.08 17.39 3.22
CA ASP A 9 -4.85 17.60 2.46
C ASP A 9 -3.61 16.86 3.02
N PRO A 10 -3.66 15.54 3.24
CA PRO A 10 -2.61 14.79 3.91
C PRO A 10 -1.35 14.71 3.04
N ASP A 11 -0.15 14.85 3.60
CA ASP A 11 1.09 14.69 2.82
C ASP A 11 1.27 13.29 2.21
N LEU A 12 0.62 12.26 2.78
CA LEU A 12 0.73 10.85 2.37
C LEU A 12 -0.54 10.08 2.72
N VAL A 13 -1.01 9.22 1.82
CA VAL A 13 -2.10 8.27 2.05
C VAL A 13 -1.62 6.85 1.78
N LEU A 14 -1.78 5.97 2.76
CA LEU A 14 -1.43 4.55 2.66
C LEU A 14 -2.70 3.70 2.80
N LEU A 15 -3.07 3.01 1.72
CA LEU A 15 -4.19 2.09 1.67
C LEU A 15 -3.68 0.67 1.92
N THR A 16 -4.15 0.04 2.99
CA THR A 16 -3.55 -1.21 3.47
C THR A 16 -4.26 -2.48 3.00
N GLY A 17 -5.17 -2.41 2.03
CA GLY A 17 -5.83 -3.60 1.48
C GLY A 17 -7.17 -3.96 2.15
N ASP A 18 -7.67 -5.14 1.79
CA ASP A 18 -9.03 -5.64 2.00
C ASP A 18 -10.08 -4.72 1.37
N TYR A 19 -9.87 -4.40 0.09
CA TYR A 19 -10.78 -3.59 -0.71
C TYR A 19 -12.04 -4.34 -1.10
N TYR A 20 -11.89 -5.63 -1.40
CA TYR A 20 -12.99 -6.51 -1.74
C TYR A 20 -13.28 -7.48 -0.60
N THR A 21 -14.55 -7.75 -0.39
CA THR A 21 -15.02 -8.92 0.36
C THR A 21 -15.68 -9.88 -0.62
N GLY A 22 -15.78 -11.16 -0.27
CA GLY A 22 -16.29 -12.20 -1.18
C GLY A 22 -17.65 -11.87 -1.83
N GLU A 23 -18.54 -11.17 -1.11
CA GLU A 23 -19.87 -10.78 -1.61
C GLU A 23 -19.85 -9.49 -2.47
N ALA A 24 -18.82 -8.65 -2.31
CA ALA A 24 -18.71 -7.31 -2.93
C ALA A 24 -17.64 -7.23 -4.02
N ASN A 25 -17.20 -8.37 -4.56
CA ASN A 25 -16.16 -8.45 -5.58
C ASN A 25 -16.69 -8.20 -7.02
N LYS A 26 -17.15 -6.96 -7.29
CA LYS A 26 -17.65 -6.53 -8.62
C LYS A 26 -16.74 -5.45 -9.21
N ASP A 27 -16.60 -5.47 -10.53
CA ASP A 27 -15.83 -4.47 -11.27
C ASP A 27 -16.38 -3.05 -11.03
N GLY A 28 -15.46 -2.09 -10.89
CA GLY A 28 -15.72 -0.66 -10.83
C GLY A 28 -16.01 -0.09 -9.44
N LEU A 29 -16.33 -0.93 -8.46
CA LEU A 29 -16.70 -0.47 -7.12
C LEU A 29 -15.51 0.13 -6.36
N LEU A 30 -14.31 -0.46 -6.51
CA LEU A 30 -13.11 0.07 -5.86
C LEU A 30 -12.72 1.41 -6.49
N GLN A 31 -12.71 1.47 -7.82
CA GLN A 31 -12.46 2.71 -8.54
C GLN A 31 -13.46 3.80 -8.15
N GLU A 32 -14.77 3.51 -8.14
CA GLU A 32 -15.81 4.47 -7.77
C GLU A 32 -15.59 4.98 -6.34
N GLY A 33 -15.37 4.08 -5.38
CA GLY A 33 -15.19 4.43 -3.98
C GLY A 33 -13.91 5.25 -3.71
N LEU A 34 -12.85 5.02 -4.49
CA LEU A 34 -11.59 5.74 -4.38
C LEU A 34 -11.47 6.95 -5.31
N SER A 35 -12.42 7.17 -6.22
CA SER A 35 -12.40 8.30 -7.17
C SER A 35 -12.13 9.67 -6.55
N PRO A 36 -12.56 10.02 -5.31
CA PRO A 36 -12.17 11.30 -4.73
C PRO A 36 -10.66 11.45 -4.53
N LEU A 37 -9.93 10.35 -4.33
CA LEU A 37 -8.47 10.37 -4.16
C LEU A 37 -7.73 10.69 -5.46
N GLU A 38 -8.38 10.71 -6.64
CA GLU A 38 -7.76 11.08 -7.91
C GLU A 38 -7.03 12.43 -7.82
N GLU A 39 -7.66 13.40 -7.12
CA GLU A 39 -7.12 14.75 -6.87
C GLU A 39 -5.74 14.73 -6.21
N ILE A 40 -5.45 13.67 -5.45
CA ILE A 40 -4.28 13.54 -4.60
C ILE A 40 -3.54 12.21 -4.82
N SER A 41 -3.80 11.55 -5.96
CA SER A 41 -3.35 10.20 -6.27
C SER A 41 -1.83 10.05 -6.27
N SER A 42 -1.10 11.11 -6.59
CA SER A 42 0.37 11.16 -6.59
C SER A 42 1.02 10.91 -5.22
N ARG A 43 0.26 11.05 -4.14
CA ARG A 43 0.67 10.76 -2.75
C ARG A 43 -0.08 9.58 -2.13
N CYS A 44 -0.77 8.77 -2.95
CA CYS A 44 -1.47 7.57 -2.53
C CYS A 44 -0.69 6.31 -2.91
N TYR A 45 -0.48 5.43 -1.94
CA TYR A 45 0.14 4.13 -2.14
C TYR A 45 -0.73 3.04 -1.52
N ALA A 46 -0.80 1.90 -2.19
CA ALA A 46 -1.63 0.78 -1.79
C ALA A 46 -0.80 -0.50 -1.60
N CYS A 47 -1.26 -1.40 -0.76
CA CYS A 47 -0.89 -2.81 -0.79
C CYS A 47 -2.17 -3.66 -0.77
N LEU A 48 -2.02 -4.97 -0.94
CA LEU A 48 -3.14 -5.91 -0.96
C LEU A 48 -3.31 -6.58 0.41
N GLY A 49 -4.58 -6.72 0.80
CA GLY A 49 -5.00 -7.47 1.96
C GLY A 49 -5.18 -8.95 1.66
N ASN A 50 -5.66 -9.71 2.64
CA ASN A 50 -5.87 -11.13 2.44
C ASN A 50 -7.02 -11.42 1.48
N HIS A 51 -8.09 -10.63 1.53
CA HIS A 51 -9.25 -10.84 0.65
C HIS A 51 -8.95 -10.43 -0.79
N ASP A 52 -8.11 -9.42 -0.97
CA ASP A 52 -7.67 -8.97 -2.31
C ASP A 52 -6.80 -10.01 -3.03
N MET A 53 -6.26 -10.98 -2.28
CA MET A 53 -5.36 -12.03 -2.77
C MET A 53 -6.03 -13.41 -2.88
N GLU A 54 -7.35 -13.52 -2.68
CA GLU A 54 -8.07 -14.80 -2.72
C GLU A 54 -8.06 -15.47 -4.10
N SER A 55 -7.94 -14.68 -5.18
CA SER A 55 -7.81 -15.22 -6.53
C SER A 55 -7.02 -14.29 -7.44
N MET A 56 -6.45 -14.85 -8.51
CA MET A 56 -5.78 -14.06 -9.55
C MET A 56 -6.71 -13.05 -10.24
N GLU A 57 -8.02 -13.32 -10.26
CA GLU A 57 -9.01 -12.38 -10.81
C GLU A 57 -9.15 -11.15 -9.91
N VAL A 58 -9.28 -11.36 -8.59
CA VAL A 58 -9.38 -10.27 -7.60
C VAL A 58 -8.12 -9.40 -7.64
N ILE A 59 -6.94 -10.03 -7.67
CA ILE A 59 -5.65 -9.31 -7.75
C ILE A 59 -5.62 -8.39 -8.97
N LYS A 60 -5.93 -8.93 -10.16
CA LYS A 60 -5.94 -8.15 -11.41
C LYS A 60 -6.97 -7.03 -11.39
N ARG A 61 -8.13 -7.27 -10.75
CA ARG A 61 -9.17 -6.26 -10.55
C ARG A 61 -8.67 -5.13 -9.66
N CYS A 62 -8.08 -5.43 -8.51
CA CYS A 62 -7.45 -4.44 -7.63
C CYS A 62 -6.38 -3.64 -8.37
N GLU A 63 -5.45 -4.31 -9.05
CA GLU A 63 -4.37 -3.68 -9.83
C GLU A 63 -4.94 -2.68 -10.84
N ARG A 64 -5.89 -3.12 -11.67
CA ARG A 64 -6.53 -2.28 -12.69
C ARG A 64 -7.26 -1.08 -12.09
N GLU A 65 -8.04 -1.28 -11.03
CA GLU A 65 -8.89 -0.22 -10.47
C GLU A 65 -8.10 0.80 -9.65
N LEU A 66 -7.09 0.35 -8.89
CA LEU A 66 -6.15 1.27 -8.25
C LEU A 66 -5.36 2.08 -9.28
N GLN A 67 -4.92 1.44 -10.36
CA GLN A 67 -4.25 2.12 -11.46
C GLN A 67 -5.14 3.17 -12.14
N ALA A 68 -6.44 2.87 -12.33
CA ALA A 68 -7.39 3.80 -12.93
C ALA A 68 -7.57 5.09 -12.11
N VAL A 69 -7.45 5.02 -10.78
CA VAL A 69 -7.47 6.17 -9.86
C VAL A 69 -6.11 6.87 -9.79
N GLY A 70 -5.04 6.28 -10.34
CA GLY A 70 -3.67 6.78 -10.27
C GLY A 70 -2.92 6.39 -8.99
N ILE A 71 -3.47 5.45 -8.20
CA ILE A 71 -2.88 4.99 -6.94
C ILE A 71 -1.81 3.93 -7.25
N ARG A 72 -0.62 4.10 -6.68
CA ARG A 72 0.47 3.14 -6.88
C ARG A 72 0.33 1.95 -5.93
N LEU A 73 0.08 0.77 -6.49
CA LEU A 73 0.12 -0.49 -5.75
C LEU A 73 1.59 -0.94 -5.55
N LEU A 74 1.95 -1.32 -4.32
CA LEU A 74 3.27 -1.80 -3.92
C LEU A 74 3.13 -3.22 -3.35
N ARG A 75 3.45 -4.22 -4.17
CA ARG A 75 3.38 -5.65 -3.81
C ARG A 75 4.77 -6.20 -3.62
N ASP A 76 5.25 -6.24 -2.37
CA ASP A 76 6.65 -6.56 -2.06
C ASP A 76 7.66 -5.66 -2.79
N GLU A 77 7.22 -4.42 -3.03
CA GLU A 77 7.90 -3.42 -3.83
C GLU A 77 8.06 -2.13 -3.04
N SER A 78 9.03 -1.32 -3.45
CA SER A 78 9.29 -0.03 -2.85
C SER A 78 9.33 1.10 -3.86
N CYS A 79 9.18 2.32 -3.37
CA CYS A 79 9.38 3.52 -4.15
C CYS A 79 9.89 4.67 -3.29
N VAL A 80 10.28 5.77 -3.94
CA VAL A 80 10.66 7.01 -3.26
C VAL A 80 9.55 8.03 -3.46
N HIS A 81 9.05 8.57 -2.35
CA HIS A 81 8.14 9.70 -2.31
C HIS A 81 8.90 10.96 -1.91
N THR A 82 8.69 12.07 -2.60
CA THR A 82 9.36 13.34 -2.29
C THR A 82 8.39 14.26 -1.56
N LEU A 83 8.71 14.61 -0.32
CA LEU A 83 7.94 15.52 0.52
C LEU A 83 8.80 16.72 0.90
N LYS A 84 8.46 17.92 0.40
CA LYS A 84 9.16 19.19 0.73
C LYS A 84 10.68 19.03 0.60
N ASP A 85 11.13 18.56 -0.57
CA ASP A 85 12.52 18.24 -0.94
C ASP A 85 13.19 17.08 -0.15
N LYS A 86 12.47 16.42 0.74
CA LYS A 86 12.94 15.23 1.44
C LYS A 86 12.45 13.98 0.73
N LYS A 87 13.37 13.07 0.41
CA LYS A 87 13.04 11.77 -0.15
C LYS A 87 12.74 10.78 0.97
N ILE A 88 11.58 10.16 0.90
CA ILE A 88 11.10 9.14 1.84
C ILE A 88 10.99 7.84 1.07
N HIS A 89 11.64 6.79 1.57
CA HIS A 89 11.51 5.47 1.00
C HIS A 89 10.26 4.78 1.57
N ILE A 90 9.39 4.29 0.71
CA ILE A 90 8.13 3.62 1.04
C ILE A 90 8.21 2.19 0.52
N ILE A 91 7.88 1.21 1.35
CA ILE A 91 7.79 -0.20 0.97
C ILE A 91 6.43 -0.77 1.36
N GLY A 92 5.76 -1.41 0.38
CA GLY A 92 4.52 -2.16 0.59
C GLY A 92 4.81 -3.65 0.61
N PHE A 93 4.16 -4.38 1.50
CA PHE A 93 4.28 -5.83 1.61
C PHE A 93 2.99 -6.50 1.16
N ASP A 94 3.11 -7.58 0.39
CA ASP A 94 1.98 -8.48 0.17
C ASP A 94 1.57 -9.13 1.50
N TYR A 95 0.28 -9.40 1.65
CA TYR A 95 -0.22 -10.05 2.85
C TYR A 95 0.41 -11.43 3.03
N VAL A 96 0.92 -11.66 4.25
CA VAL A 96 1.32 -12.99 4.71
C VAL A 96 0.73 -13.20 6.10
N SER A 97 0.03 -14.32 6.26
CA SER A 97 -0.59 -14.72 7.51
C SER A 97 0.39 -14.65 8.69
N PHE A 98 -0.06 -14.13 9.82
CA PHE A 98 0.71 -14.10 11.07
C PHE A 98 1.08 -15.50 11.58
N LYS A 99 0.35 -16.53 11.16
CA LYS A 99 0.66 -17.93 11.48
C LYS A 99 1.80 -18.49 10.64
N ASN A 100 2.23 -17.78 9.59
CA ASN A 100 3.34 -18.22 8.76
C ASN A 100 4.67 -17.95 9.51
N PRO A 101 5.43 -18.99 9.90
CA PRO A 101 6.68 -18.82 10.64
C PRO A 101 7.76 -18.10 9.82
N GLU A 102 7.66 -18.08 8.49
CA GLU A 102 8.62 -17.43 7.60
C GLU A 102 8.34 -15.94 7.39
N ARG A 103 7.25 -15.39 7.96
CA ARG A 103 6.86 -13.98 7.77
C ARG A 103 7.99 -13.01 8.09
N GLY A 104 8.71 -13.23 9.19
CA GLY A 104 9.84 -12.39 9.58
C GLY A 104 11.00 -12.47 8.57
N GLN A 105 11.37 -13.68 8.13
CA GLN A 105 12.44 -13.88 7.14
C GLN A 105 12.07 -13.27 5.79
N ARG A 106 10.80 -13.36 5.38
CA ARG A 106 10.31 -12.71 4.16
C ARG A 106 10.48 -11.20 4.23
N ILE A 107 10.09 -10.57 5.34
CA ILE A 107 10.29 -9.12 5.53
C ILE A 107 11.77 -8.77 5.39
N LEU A 108 12.68 -9.50 6.04
CA LEU A 108 14.11 -9.26 5.94
C LEU A 108 14.63 -9.36 4.50
N LYS A 109 14.27 -10.44 3.78
CA LYS A 109 14.65 -10.63 2.36
C LYS A 109 14.15 -9.48 1.48
N LEU A 110 12.95 -8.96 1.76
CA LEU A 110 12.38 -7.82 1.02
C LEU A 110 13.11 -6.52 1.33
N LEU A 111 13.56 -6.32 2.57
CA LEU A 111 14.38 -5.16 2.93
C LEU A 111 15.76 -5.22 2.27
N GLU A 112 16.36 -6.41 2.14
CA GLU A 112 17.62 -6.63 1.42
C GLU A 112 17.47 -6.37 -0.08
N LYS A 113 16.38 -6.88 -0.69
CA LYS A 113 16.08 -6.65 -2.12
C LYS A 113 15.78 -5.18 -2.44
N ASN A 114 15.27 -4.43 -1.46
CA ASN A 114 14.93 -3.02 -1.59
C ASN A 114 15.78 -2.17 -0.62
N PRO A 115 17.09 -1.98 -0.89
CA PRO A 115 17.99 -1.23 -0.02
C PRO A 115 17.53 0.23 0.14
N LEU A 116 17.92 0.88 1.25
CA LEU A 116 17.51 2.27 1.49
C LEU A 116 18.38 3.14 0.57
N PRO A 117 17.79 3.95 -0.33
CA PRO A 117 18.59 4.85 -1.14
C PRO A 117 19.36 5.82 -0.24
N SER A 118 20.63 6.07 -0.57
CA SER A 118 21.53 6.90 0.25
C SER A 118 21.10 8.37 0.34
N ASP A 119 20.28 8.82 -0.60
CA ASP A 119 19.71 10.16 -0.68
C ASP A 119 18.33 10.28 -0.01
N CYS A 120 17.82 9.20 0.59
CA CYS A 120 16.60 9.21 1.37
C CYS A 120 16.85 9.57 2.84
N TYR A 121 15.79 10.03 3.51
CA TYR A 121 15.74 10.14 4.95
C TYR A 121 16.15 8.79 5.60
N PRO A 122 16.91 8.79 6.72
CA PRO A 122 17.52 7.56 7.27
C PRO A 122 16.49 6.53 7.78
N LYS A 123 15.21 6.86 7.75
CA LYS A 123 14.10 5.97 8.07
C LYS A 123 13.23 5.78 6.83
N ARG A 124 12.78 4.55 6.62
CA ARG A 124 11.75 4.22 5.62
C ARG A 124 10.40 3.96 6.28
N ILE A 125 9.35 4.11 5.48
CA ILE A 125 7.99 3.74 5.82
C ILE A 125 7.70 2.36 5.23
N GLY A 126 7.42 1.37 6.08
CA GLY A 126 6.86 0.08 5.68
C GLY A 126 5.39 -0.02 6.05
N PHE A 127 4.55 -0.53 5.15
CA PHE A 127 3.13 -0.75 5.44
C PHE A 127 2.64 -2.09 4.88
N VAL A 128 1.78 -2.75 5.65
CA VAL A 128 1.25 -4.09 5.36
C VAL A 128 -0.17 -4.19 5.89
N PHE A 129 -1.01 -4.98 5.22
CA PHE A 129 -2.32 -5.33 5.73
C PHE A 129 -2.23 -6.07 7.07
N ALA A 130 -3.15 -5.74 7.99
CA ALA A 130 -3.34 -6.51 9.21
C ALA A 130 -4.79 -6.39 9.73
N ILE A 131 -5.36 -7.56 10.01
CA ILE A 131 -6.79 -7.80 10.30
C ILE A 131 -7.32 -6.98 11.49
N SER A 132 -6.45 -6.56 12.42
CA SER A 132 -6.84 -5.88 13.66
C SER A 132 -6.04 -4.61 13.97
N SER A 133 -5.10 -4.20 13.11
CA SER A 133 -4.18 -3.10 13.40
C SER A 133 -3.58 -2.55 12.14
N PHE A 134 -3.58 -1.23 11.97
CA PHE A 134 -2.75 -0.58 10.95
C PHE A 134 -1.29 -0.63 11.39
N PHE A 135 -0.41 -1.30 10.63
CA PHE A 135 1.02 -1.32 10.91
C PHE A 135 1.76 -0.35 10.00
N LEU A 136 2.10 0.80 10.57
CA LEU A 136 3.13 1.68 10.03
C LEU A 136 4.45 1.34 10.71
N LEU A 137 5.38 0.76 9.96
CA LEU A 137 6.73 0.46 10.44
C LEU A 137 7.65 1.61 10.06
N LEU A 138 8.12 2.37 11.05
CA LEU A 138 9.27 3.24 10.90
C LEU A 138 10.53 2.39 11.09
N LEU A 139 11.12 1.95 9.99
CA LEU A 139 12.31 1.11 10.02
C LEU A 139 13.56 2.01 9.98
N SER A 140 14.36 1.93 11.05
CA SER A 140 15.72 2.46 11.10
C SER A 140 16.71 1.32 10.84
N HIS A 141 17.71 1.58 10.01
CA HIS A 141 18.90 0.73 9.90
C HIS A 141 19.85 0.96 11.07
#